data_AF-A0A945MT94-F1
#
_entry.id   AF-A0A945MT94-F1
#
_cell.length_a   1.000
_cell.length_b   1.000
_cell.length_c   1.000
_cell.angle_alpha   90.00
_cell.angle_beta   90.00
_cell.angle_gamma   90.00
#
_symmetry.space_group_name_H-M   'P 1'
#
loop_
_entity.id
_entity.type
_entity.pdbx_description
1 polymer ?
#
loop_
_entity_poly.entity_id
_entity_poly.type
_entity_poly.pdbx_seq_one_letter_code
_entity_poly.pdbx_strand_id
1 'polypeptide(L)'
;MGDLKDLIDRRYGTDAGIDGGGDENGVLAHLLSRRSIRAYKDEPVSDEMLKMLIACAQSAPCKSNLQQYSILIVKDPAVRKALAPWCPRTKDLETVPGLLVFCADMRRNQRIGDFRGKPHVNNNMDTFLNATVDASLAMGFFVVAAEAAGLGCAPLSSLRDHMYGVADVLGLPDGVFPIAGVMCGWPELEGYVNQRLPQSVVVHTDRYDDSDLEASIDTYDQTRHGIFPVPDARQSKPDLYGIAEFYGWSEHISRQLSVPERPEFRAFLKSHGFDLA
;
A
#
# COMPACT_ATOMS: atom_id res chain seq x y z
N MET A 1 14.61 -12.09 15.38
CA MET A 1 13.60 -11.05 15.68
C MET A 1 13.46 -10.96 17.20
N GLY A 2 12.77 -9.95 17.76
CA GLY A 2 12.43 -9.97 19.20
C GLY A 2 11.27 -10.93 19.47
N ASP A 3 10.96 -11.15 20.75
CA ASP A 3 9.75 -11.88 21.16
C ASP A 3 8.50 -11.21 20.57
N LEU A 4 7.44 -11.99 20.33
CA LEU A 4 6.21 -11.48 19.72
C LEU A 4 5.56 -10.41 20.60
N LYS A 5 5.62 -10.54 21.93
CA LYS A 5 5.18 -9.48 22.85
C LYS A 5 5.89 -8.17 22.55
N ASP A 6 7.22 -8.18 22.47
CA ASP A 6 8.02 -6.98 22.20
C ASP A 6 7.67 -6.37 20.83
N LEU A 7 7.43 -7.21 19.81
CA LEU A 7 7.04 -6.74 18.48
C LEU A 7 5.64 -6.10 18.49
N ILE A 8 4.73 -6.62 19.31
CA ILE A 8 3.38 -6.06 19.52
C ILE A 8 3.46 -4.74 20.28
N ASP A 9 4.20 -4.69 21.38
CA ASP A 9 4.35 -3.46 22.17
C ASP A 9 5.03 -2.37 21.34
N ARG A 10 6.04 -2.73 20.54
CA ARG A 10 6.66 -1.83 19.56
C ARG A 10 5.70 -1.40 18.46
N ARG A 11 4.66 -2.18 18.12
CA ARG A 11 3.65 -1.81 17.13
C ARG A 11 2.67 -0.76 17.67
N TYR A 12 2.37 -0.79 18.96
CA TYR A 12 1.44 0.15 19.60
C TYR A 12 2.15 1.31 20.32
N GLY A 13 3.45 1.17 20.61
CA GLY A 13 4.23 2.16 21.36
C GLY A 13 4.04 2.10 22.87
N THR A 14 3.35 1.09 23.38
CA THR A 14 3.03 0.86 24.79
C THR A 14 2.87 -0.63 25.04
N ASP A 15 2.85 -1.06 26.30
CA ASP A 15 2.40 -2.41 26.65
C ASP A 15 0.95 -2.60 26.21
N ALA A 16 0.74 -3.48 25.23
CA ALA A 16 -0.58 -3.73 24.68
C ALA A 16 -1.38 -4.75 25.51
N GLY A 17 -0.78 -5.36 26.54
CA GLY A 17 -1.38 -6.44 27.31
C GLY A 17 -1.60 -7.72 26.49
N ILE A 18 -0.80 -7.92 25.43
CA ILE A 18 -0.89 -9.09 24.54
C ILE A 18 0.43 -9.85 24.65
N ASP A 19 0.42 -10.98 25.35
CA ASP A 19 1.63 -11.74 25.67
C ASP A 19 2.28 -12.45 24.48
N GLY A 20 1.58 -12.57 23.34
CA GLY A 20 2.13 -13.07 22.07
C GLY A 20 2.83 -14.44 22.15
N GLY A 21 2.11 -15.55 21.99
CA GLY A 21 2.73 -16.88 21.85
C GLY A 21 3.07 -17.23 20.40
N GLY A 22 4.29 -17.69 20.11
CA GLY A 22 4.64 -18.21 18.77
C GLY A 22 6.12 -18.20 18.42
N ASP A 23 6.43 -18.57 17.18
CA ASP A 23 7.78 -18.58 16.63
C ASP A 23 8.26 -17.15 16.35
N GLU A 24 9.33 -16.73 17.02
CA GLU A 24 9.97 -15.43 16.87
C GLU A 24 10.51 -15.17 15.46
N ASN A 25 10.71 -16.21 14.64
CA ASN A 25 11.10 -16.06 13.23
C ASN A 25 10.01 -16.56 12.27
N GLY A 26 8.78 -16.76 12.78
CA GLY A 26 7.64 -17.20 12.00
C GLY A 26 6.92 -16.05 11.30
N VAL A 27 5.88 -16.39 10.53
CA VAL A 27 5.06 -15.44 9.76
C VAL A 27 4.51 -14.30 10.63
N LEU A 28 4.12 -14.59 11.89
CA LEU A 28 3.61 -13.58 12.82
C LEU A 28 4.66 -12.52 13.14
N ALA A 29 5.92 -12.92 13.38
CA ALA A 29 7.01 -11.99 13.64
C ALA A 29 7.30 -11.11 12.41
N HIS A 30 7.29 -11.69 11.21
CA HIS A 30 7.44 -10.92 9.95
C HIS A 30 6.33 -9.87 9.78
N LEU A 31 5.07 -10.25 10.04
CA LEU A 31 3.94 -9.32 10.00
C LEU A 31 4.06 -8.18 11.02
N LEU A 32 4.39 -8.51 12.28
CA LEU A 32 4.46 -7.53 13.36
C LEU A 32 5.66 -6.58 13.21
N SER A 33 6.79 -7.06 12.68
CA SER A 33 8.00 -6.25 12.45
C SER A 33 7.99 -5.46 11.13
N ARG A 34 6.93 -5.63 10.31
CA ARG A 34 6.78 -4.99 9.00
C ARG A 34 6.97 -3.47 9.06
N ARG A 35 7.77 -2.95 8.13
CA ARG A 35 8.06 -1.51 8.00
C ARG A 35 8.42 -1.15 6.57
N SER A 36 8.09 0.08 6.17
CA SER A 36 8.44 0.54 4.83
C SER A 36 9.93 0.83 4.72
N ILE A 37 10.59 0.17 3.78
CA ILE A 37 11.98 0.43 3.40
C ILE A 37 11.97 1.20 2.07
N ARG A 38 12.72 2.29 1.99
CA ARG A 38 12.79 3.18 0.81
C ARG A 38 14.23 3.50 0.38
N ALA A 39 15.21 2.82 0.98
CA ALA A 39 16.63 2.91 0.64
C ALA A 39 17.13 1.46 0.50
N TYR A 40 17.74 1.17 -0.64
CA TYR A 40 18.06 -0.19 -1.06
C TYR A 40 19.51 -0.26 -1.50
N LYS A 41 20.15 -1.39 -1.23
CA LYS A 41 21.48 -1.69 -1.77
C LYS A 41 21.42 -1.81 -3.29
N ASP A 42 22.55 -1.56 -3.94
CA ASP A 42 22.76 -1.85 -5.37
C ASP A 42 22.98 -3.36 -5.61
N GLU A 43 22.07 -4.16 -5.08
CA GLU A 43 22.05 -5.61 -5.25
C GLU A 43 20.72 -5.99 -5.93
N PRO A 44 20.76 -6.69 -7.08
CA PRO A 44 19.54 -7.00 -7.81
C PRO A 44 18.68 -8.03 -7.07
N VAL A 45 17.37 -7.91 -7.19
CA VAL A 45 16.44 -8.99 -6.83
C VAL A 45 16.38 -9.97 -8.00
N SER A 46 16.72 -11.24 -7.75
CA SER A 46 16.78 -12.23 -8.82
C SER A 46 15.41 -12.54 -9.43
N ASP A 47 15.37 -12.89 -10.71
CA ASP A 47 14.16 -13.28 -11.41
C ASP A 47 13.48 -14.51 -10.79
N GLU A 48 14.28 -15.45 -10.27
CA GLU A 48 13.80 -16.63 -9.57
C GLU A 48 13.09 -16.26 -8.27
N MET A 49 13.69 -15.37 -7.47
CA MET A 49 13.06 -14.86 -6.26
C MET A 49 11.78 -14.11 -6.59
N LEU A 50 11.77 -13.23 -7.59
CA LEU A 50 10.54 -12.53 -8.02
C LEU A 50 9.43 -13.51 -8.44
N LYS A 51 9.75 -14.57 -9.18
CA LYS A 51 8.77 -15.61 -9.55
C LYS A 51 8.17 -16.31 -8.33
N MET A 52 9.01 -16.68 -7.35
CA MET A 52 8.55 -17.27 -6.10
C MET A 52 7.64 -16.31 -5.33
N LEU A 53 8.04 -15.04 -5.19
CA LEU A 53 7.24 -14.02 -4.49
C LEU A 53 5.91 -13.72 -5.20
N ILE A 54 5.89 -13.77 -6.53
CA ILE A 54 4.65 -13.64 -7.32
C ILE A 54 3.75 -14.85 -7.12
N ALA A 55 4.29 -16.07 -7.01
CA ALA A 55 3.48 -17.24 -6.66
C ALA A 55 2.83 -17.10 -5.27
N CYS A 56 3.55 -16.51 -4.29
CA CYS A 56 2.96 -16.13 -3.01
C CYS A 56 1.85 -15.09 -3.19
N ALA A 57 2.06 -14.04 -3.99
CA ALA A 57 1.04 -13.05 -4.31
C ALA A 57 -0.23 -13.68 -4.90
N GLN A 58 -0.07 -14.64 -5.82
CA GLN A 58 -1.17 -15.35 -6.47
C GLN A 58 -1.90 -16.33 -5.55
N SER A 59 -1.32 -16.66 -4.40
CA SER A 59 -1.95 -17.49 -3.38
C SER A 59 -2.96 -16.72 -2.52
N ALA A 60 -3.09 -15.40 -2.72
CA ALA A 60 -4.11 -14.59 -2.06
C ALA A 60 -5.53 -15.01 -2.49
N PRO A 61 -6.52 -14.94 -1.59
CA PRO A 61 -7.92 -15.16 -1.96
C PRO A 61 -8.38 -14.09 -2.95
N CYS A 62 -9.31 -14.45 -3.82
CA CYS A 62 -9.91 -13.51 -4.78
C CYS A 62 -11.40 -13.79 -4.94
N LYS A 63 -12.16 -12.73 -5.23
CA LYS A 63 -13.61 -12.78 -5.33
C LYS A 63 -14.05 -13.80 -6.38
N SER A 64 -14.80 -14.82 -5.95
CA SER A 64 -15.32 -15.90 -6.80
C SER A 64 -14.27 -16.57 -7.70
N ASN A 65 -12.99 -16.57 -7.29
CA ASN A 65 -11.86 -17.01 -8.11
C ASN A 65 -11.74 -16.29 -9.48
N LEU A 66 -12.23 -15.05 -9.58
CA LEU A 66 -12.16 -14.24 -10.81
C LEU A 66 -10.76 -13.69 -11.09
N GLN A 67 -9.88 -13.67 -10.06
CA GLN A 67 -8.48 -13.26 -10.14
C GLN A 67 -8.35 -11.91 -10.87
N GLN A 68 -9.09 -10.89 -10.43
CA GLN A 68 -9.28 -9.61 -11.13
C GLN A 68 -8.11 -8.64 -10.92
N TYR A 69 -6.89 -9.14 -11.08
CA TYR A 69 -5.67 -8.38 -10.89
C TYR A 69 -4.59 -8.78 -11.91
N SER A 70 -3.69 -7.84 -12.17
CA SER A 70 -2.45 -8.06 -12.94
C SER A 70 -1.26 -7.45 -12.20
N ILE A 71 -0.07 -8.02 -12.38
CA ILE A 71 1.17 -7.53 -11.78
C ILE A 71 2.14 -7.26 -12.92
N LEU A 72 2.51 -5.98 -13.12
CA LEU A 72 3.55 -5.60 -14.08
C LEU A 72 4.90 -5.51 -13.36
N ILE A 73 5.94 -6.16 -13.89
CA ILE A 73 7.32 -6.00 -13.41
C ILE A 73 8.01 -4.97 -14.31
N VAL A 74 8.31 -3.79 -13.78
CA VAL A 74 8.93 -2.70 -14.54
C VAL A 74 10.45 -2.84 -14.44
N LYS A 75 11.06 -3.53 -15.41
CA LYS A 75 12.52 -3.76 -15.46
C LYS A 75 13.27 -2.76 -16.35
N ASP A 76 12.62 -2.26 -17.40
CA ASP A 76 13.26 -1.38 -18.37
C ASP A 76 13.59 -0.01 -17.73
N PRO A 77 14.88 0.38 -17.66
CA PRO A 77 15.28 1.68 -17.13
C PRO A 77 14.62 2.87 -17.87
N ALA A 78 14.34 2.74 -19.17
CA ALA A 78 13.67 3.79 -19.93
C ALA A 78 12.23 4.00 -19.46
N VAL A 79 11.50 2.91 -19.16
CA VAL A 79 10.14 2.99 -18.60
C VAL A 79 10.17 3.59 -17.20
N ARG A 80 11.14 3.21 -16.35
CA ARG A 80 11.28 3.79 -15.00
C ARG A 80 11.58 5.30 -15.05
N LYS A 81 12.47 5.70 -15.96
CA LYS A 81 12.77 7.11 -16.22
C LYS A 81 11.55 7.88 -16.72
N ALA A 82 10.72 7.28 -17.57
CA ALA A 82 9.47 7.88 -18.03
C ALA A 82 8.40 7.97 -16.91
N LEU A 83 8.45 7.07 -15.91
CA LEU A 83 7.57 7.11 -14.74
C LEU A 83 7.97 8.17 -13.70
N ALA A 84 9.26 8.47 -13.55
CA ALA A 84 9.78 9.34 -12.50
C ALA A 84 9.10 10.73 -12.43
N PRO A 85 8.82 11.43 -13.55
CA PRO A 85 8.11 12.71 -13.52
C PRO A 85 6.69 12.63 -12.90
N TRP A 86 6.04 11.48 -12.98
CA TRP A 86 4.70 11.25 -12.43
C TRP A 86 4.72 10.88 -10.94
N CYS A 87 5.89 10.63 -10.37
CA CYS A 87 6.10 10.30 -8.97
C CYS A 87 7.20 11.19 -8.35
N PRO A 88 7.07 12.53 -8.38
CA PRO A 88 8.16 13.45 -8.06
C PRO A 88 8.65 13.39 -6.60
N ARG A 89 7.83 12.82 -5.70
CA ARG A 89 8.17 12.63 -4.28
C ARG A 89 8.89 11.31 -4.00
N THR A 90 9.05 10.46 -5.01
CA THR A 90 9.65 9.13 -4.88
C THR A 90 11.10 9.19 -5.31
N LYS A 91 11.99 9.10 -4.32
CA LYS A 91 13.43 9.04 -4.57
C LYS A 91 13.78 7.76 -5.32
N ASP A 92 14.78 7.87 -6.21
CA ASP A 92 15.47 6.73 -6.83
C ASP A 92 14.55 5.76 -7.58
N LEU A 93 13.38 6.22 -8.06
CA LEU A 93 12.45 5.37 -8.82
C LEU A 93 13.10 4.81 -10.11
N GLU A 94 14.03 5.56 -10.69
CA GLU A 94 14.78 5.18 -11.90
C GLU A 94 15.72 4.00 -11.65
N THR A 95 16.28 3.92 -10.45
CA THR A 95 17.36 3.00 -10.06
C THR A 95 16.94 1.94 -9.06
N VAL A 96 15.68 1.94 -8.60
CA VAL A 96 15.18 0.98 -7.61
C VAL A 96 15.39 -0.48 -8.06
N PRO A 97 15.89 -1.39 -7.20
CA PRO A 97 16.20 -2.77 -7.63
C PRO A 97 14.99 -3.52 -8.22
N GLY A 98 13.84 -3.42 -7.56
CA GLY A 98 12.57 -3.99 -8.02
C GLY A 98 11.44 -2.97 -8.00
N LEU A 99 10.69 -2.90 -9.10
CA LEU A 99 9.46 -2.13 -9.22
C LEU A 99 8.37 -3.01 -9.80
N LEU A 100 7.34 -3.29 -9.01
CA LEU A 100 6.15 -4.00 -9.44
C LEU A 100 4.95 -3.06 -9.40
N VAL A 101 4.02 -3.17 -10.33
CA VAL A 101 2.76 -2.40 -10.35
C VAL A 101 1.60 -3.37 -10.26
N PHE A 102 0.85 -3.28 -9.17
CA PHE A 102 -0.35 -4.08 -8.95
C PHE A 102 -1.54 -3.33 -9.52
N CYS A 103 -2.26 -3.98 -10.42
CA CYS A 103 -3.38 -3.41 -11.15
C CYS A 103 -4.66 -4.17 -10.84
N ALA A 104 -5.75 -3.44 -10.68
CA ALA A 104 -7.10 -3.99 -10.85
C ALA A 104 -7.29 -4.29 -12.35
N ASP A 105 -7.76 -5.49 -12.68
CA ASP A 105 -7.85 -6.00 -14.06
C ASP A 105 -9.17 -6.75 -14.27
N MET A 106 -10.13 -6.09 -14.92
CA MET A 106 -11.33 -6.76 -15.43
C MET A 106 -11.19 -7.17 -16.90
N ARG A 107 -10.20 -6.60 -17.61
CA ARG A 107 -9.95 -6.85 -19.04
C ARG A 107 -9.74 -8.33 -19.32
N ARG A 108 -9.01 -9.05 -18.46
CA ARG A 108 -8.82 -10.50 -18.62
C ARG A 108 -10.16 -11.23 -18.75
N ASN A 109 -11.10 -10.93 -17.87
CA ASN A 109 -12.42 -11.58 -17.83
C ASN A 109 -13.35 -11.11 -18.95
N GLN A 110 -13.23 -9.85 -19.40
CA GLN A 110 -13.90 -9.37 -20.62
C GLN A 110 -13.45 -10.17 -21.84
N ARG A 111 -12.14 -10.31 -22.04
CA ARG A 111 -11.58 -11.11 -23.15
C ARG A 111 -12.01 -12.57 -23.09
N ILE A 112 -12.07 -13.15 -21.89
CA ILE A 112 -12.62 -14.50 -21.69
C ILE A 112 -14.07 -14.59 -22.12
N GLY A 113 -14.90 -13.61 -21.78
CA GLY A 113 -16.26 -13.49 -22.29
C GLY A 113 -16.29 -13.50 -23.83
N ASP A 114 -15.52 -12.62 -24.45
CA ASP A 114 -15.48 -12.45 -25.91
C ASP A 114 -15.12 -13.75 -26.63
N PHE A 115 -14.01 -14.41 -26.28
CA PHE A 115 -13.58 -15.63 -26.96
C PHE A 115 -14.45 -16.86 -26.59
N ARG A 116 -15.28 -16.77 -25.55
CA ARG A 116 -16.31 -17.76 -25.22
C ARG A 116 -17.70 -17.40 -25.76
N GLY A 117 -17.83 -16.29 -26.48
CA GLY A 117 -19.11 -15.82 -27.02
C GLY A 117 -20.13 -15.46 -25.93
N LYS A 118 -19.67 -14.90 -24.80
CA LYS A 118 -20.51 -14.46 -23.67
C LYS A 118 -20.32 -12.96 -23.44
N PRO A 119 -21.41 -12.18 -23.33
CA PRO A 119 -21.29 -10.74 -23.07
C PRO A 119 -20.78 -10.49 -21.65
N HIS A 120 -19.98 -9.44 -21.48
CA HIS A 120 -19.51 -8.98 -20.18
C HIS A 120 -20.43 -7.87 -19.64
N VAL A 121 -21.59 -8.25 -19.10
CA VAL A 121 -22.59 -7.29 -18.58
C VAL A 121 -22.34 -6.89 -17.12
N ASN A 122 -21.54 -7.66 -16.38
CA ASN A 122 -21.29 -7.40 -14.96
C ASN A 122 -20.14 -6.40 -14.76
N ASN A 123 -20.42 -5.14 -15.08
CA ASN A 123 -19.53 -4.00 -14.88
C ASN A 123 -20.32 -2.89 -14.18
N ASN A 124 -20.05 -2.71 -12.90
CA ASN A 124 -20.68 -1.71 -12.04
C ASN A 124 -19.69 -1.33 -10.93
N MET A 125 -20.10 -0.44 -10.01
CA MET A 125 -19.24 -0.01 -8.90
C MET A 125 -18.68 -1.18 -8.05
N ASP A 126 -19.41 -2.28 -7.92
CA ASP A 126 -18.92 -3.48 -7.22
C ASP A 126 -17.81 -4.21 -8.01
N THR A 127 -17.85 -4.20 -9.34
CA THR A 127 -16.74 -4.71 -10.17
C THR A 127 -15.44 -3.93 -9.94
N PHE A 128 -15.53 -2.59 -9.83
CA PHE A 128 -14.39 -1.75 -9.45
C PHE A 128 -13.84 -2.13 -8.06
N LEU A 129 -14.73 -2.26 -7.07
CA LEU A 129 -14.34 -2.59 -5.70
C LEU A 129 -13.68 -3.98 -5.64
N ASN A 130 -14.30 -4.99 -6.25
CA ASN A 130 -13.78 -6.36 -6.27
C ASN A 130 -12.41 -6.45 -6.92
N ALA A 131 -12.20 -5.82 -8.08
CA ALA A 131 -10.90 -5.82 -8.74
C ALA A 131 -9.82 -5.08 -7.92
N THR A 132 -10.22 -4.01 -7.23
CA THR A 132 -9.33 -3.27 -6.33
C THR A 132 -8.92 -4.11 -5.12
N VAL A 133 -9.87 -4.83 -4.51
CA VAL A 133 -9.63 -5.71 -3.35
C VAL A 133 -8.75 -6.89 -3.74
N ASP A 134 -9.06 -7.58 -4.85
CA ASP A 134 -8.26 -8.68 -5.37
C ASP A 134 -6.78 -8.27 -5.58
N ALA A 135 -6.55 -7.14 -6.24
CA ALA A 135 -5.20 -6.62 -6.44
C ALA A 135 -4.51 -6.22 -5.12
N SER A 136 -5.26 -5.69 -4.16
CA SER A 136 -4.73 -5.28 -2.84
C SER A 136 -4.32 -6.48 -2.00
N LEU A 137 -5.08 -7.58 -2.06
CA LEU A 137 -4.77 -8.83 -1.38
C LEU A 137 -3.51 -9.47 -1.97
N ALA A 138 -3.42 -9.55 -3.29
CA ALA A 138 -2.21 -10.03 -3.98
C ALA A 138 -0.98 -9.19 -3.62
N MET A 139 -1.11 -7.86 -3.58
CA MET A 139 -0.06 -6.94 -3.15
C MET A 139 0.34 -7.18 -1.69
N GLY A 140 -0.63 -7.38 -0.79
CA GLY A 140 -0.37 -7.68 0.62
C GLY A 140 0.43 -8.97 0.80
N PHE A 141 0.04 -10.04 0.11
CA PHE A 141 0.77 -11.32 0.13
C PHE A 141 2.19 -11.18 -0.42
N PHE A 142 2.35 -10.44 -1.52
CA PHE A 142 3.69 -10.14 -2.07
C PHE A 142 4.58 -9.43 -1.04
N VAL A 143 4.08 -8.38 -0.40
CA VAL A 143 4.85 -7.59 0.58
C VAL A 143 5.30 -8.47 1.75
N VAL A 144 4.41 -9.28 2.31
CA VAL A 144 4.75 -10.17 3.43
C VAL A 144 5.77 -11.22 3.01
N ALA A 145 5.59 -11.84 1.83
CA ALA A 145 6.53 -12.83 1.33
C ALA A 145 7.91 -12.22 1.04
N ALA A 146 7.95 -11.02 0.46
CA ALA A 146 9.20 -10.32 0.16
C ALA A 146 9.96 -9.95 1.44
N GLU A 147 9.27 -9.45 2.46
CA GLU A 147 9.86 -9.14 3.77
C GLU A 147 10.31 -10.40 4.51
N ALA A 148 9.59 -11.52 4.38
CA ALA A 148 10.02 -12.82 4.90
C ALA A 148 11.26 -13.37 4.19
N ALA A 149 11.43 -13.07 2.90
CA ALA A 149 12.63 -13.40 2.13
C ALA A 149 13.82 -12.44 2.40
N GLY A 150 13.66 -11.45 3.28
CA GLY A 150 14.70 -10.49 3.65
C GLY A 150 14.73 -9.20 2.83
N LEU A 151 13.81 -9.01 1.88
CA LEU A 151 13.69 -7.77 1.12
C LEU A 151 12.97 -6.69 1.93
N GLY A 152 13.32 -5.42 1.70
CA GLY A 152 12.53 -4.28 2.12
C GLY A 152 11.48 -3.94 1.06
N CYS A 153 10.28 -3.53 1.47
CA CYS A 153 9.22 -3.12 0.55
C CYS A 153 8.64 -1.74 0.91
N ALA A 154 8.20 -1.00 -0.11
CA ALA A 154 7.39 0.20 0.07
C ALA A 154 6.34 0.33 -1.05
N PRO A 155 5.04 0.30 -0.70
CA PRO A 155 3.97 0.66 -1.63
C PRO A 155 4.08 2.11 -2.10
N LEU A 156 3.77 2.34 -3.37
CA LEU A 156 3.85 3.60 -4.10
C LEU A 156 2.47 3.93 -4.68
N SER A 157 1.66 4.66 -3.91
CA SER A 157 0.31 5.07 -4.33
C SER A 157 0.29 6.33 -5.19
N SER A 158 1.39 7.12 -5.23
CA SER A 158 1.47 8.34 -6.03
C SER A 158 1.42 8.10 -7.54
N LEU A 159 1.55 6.86 -8.00
CA LEU A 159 1.19 6.49 -9.38
C LEU A 159 -0.24 6.91 -9.73
N ARG A 160 -1.13 7.02 -8.73
CA ARG A 160 -2.51 7.47 -8.91
C ARG A 160 -2.70 8.98 -8.90
N ASP A 161 -1.65 9.75 -8.64
CA ASP A 161 -1.73 11.21 -8.65
C ASP A 161 -1.89 11.73 -10.09
N HIS A 162 -1.37 10.99 -11.09
CA HIS A 162 -1.43 11.34 -12.51
C HIS A 162 -1.73 10.12 -13.40
N MET A 163 -2.94 9.55 -13.26
CA MET A 163 -3.31 8.26 -13.86
C MET A 163 -3.18 8.19 -15.38
N TYR A 164 -3.55 9.24 -16.13
CA TYR A 164 -3.43 9.24 -17.59
C TYR A 164 -1.98 9.05 -18.04
N GLY A 165 -1.06 9.87 -17.52
CA GLY A 165 0.36 9.78 -17.87
C GLY A 165 0.99 8.45 -17.42
N VAL A 166 0.61 7.94 -16.25
CA VAL A 166 1.08 6.62 -15.78
C VAL A 166 0.54 5.48 -16.64
N ALA A 167 -0.73 5.52 -17.02
CA ALA A 167 -1.34 4.52 -17.90
C ALA A 167 -0.67 4.49 -19.27
N ASP A 168 -0.38 5.66 -19.85
CA ASP A 168 0.33 5.79 -21.13
C ASP A 168 1.73 5.18 -21.06
N VAL A 169 2.52 5.54 -20.03
CA VAL A 169 3.89 5.03 -19.85
C VAL A 169 3.91 3.51 -19.65
N LEU A 170 2.93 2.97 -18.92
CA LEU A 170 2.83 1.54 -18.65
C LEU A 170 2.08 0.76 -19.74
N GLY A 171 1.54 1.45 -20.76
CA GLY A 171 0.74 0.83 -21.82
C GLY A 171 -0.51 0.12 -21.30
N LEU A 172 -1.19 0.68 -20.30
CA LEU A 172 -2.34 0.05 -19.68
C LEU A 172 -3.58 0.15 -20.58
N PRO A 173 -4.22 -0.98 -20.93
CA PRO A 173 -5.42 -0.97 -21.74
C PRO A 173 -6.69 -0.68 -20.92
N ASP A 174 -7.79 -0.39 -21.60
CA ASP A 174 -9.13 -0.32 -20.98
C ASP A 174 -9.43 -1.58 -20.17
N GLY A 175 -10.07 -1.38 -19.02
CA GLY A 175 -10.39 -2.40 -18.03
C GLY A 175 -9.23 -2.70 -17.07
N VAL A 176 -8.13 -1.93 -17.10
CA VAL A 176 -6.96 -2.09 -16.22
C VAL A 176 -6.54 -0.74 -15.63
N PHE A 177 -6.32 -0.68 -14.32
CA PHE A 177 -5.70 0.49 -13.69
C PHE A 177 -4.81 0.11 -12.50
N PRO A 178 -3.74 0.86 -12.21
CA PRO A 178 -2.85 0.58 -11.09
C PRO A 178 -3.50 0.96 -9.75
N ILE A 179 -3.51 0.04 -8.79
CA ILE A 179 -3.90 0.36 -7.41
C ILE A 179 -2.71 0.96 -6.64
N ALA A 180 -1.50 0.46 -6.89
CA ALA A 180 -0.24 0.95 -6.33
C ALA A 180 0.95 0.26 -7.02
N GLY A 181 2.10 0.91 -6.98
CA GLY A 181 3.39 0.26 -7.19
C GLY A 181 3.90 -0.36 -5.89
N VAL A 182 4.86 -1.26 -5.97
CA VAL A 182 5.68 -1.75 -4.86
C VAL A 182 7.12 -1.67 -5.29
N MET A 183 7.88 -0.84 -4.58
CA MET A 183 9.33 -0.85 -4.64
C MET A 183 9.86 -1.93 -3.70
N CYS A 184 10.81 -2.74 -4.16
CA CYS A 184 11.44 -3.76 -3.33
C CYS A 184 12.92 -3.94 -3.65
N GLY A 185 13.70 -4.35 -2.66
CA GLY A 185 15.13 -4.60 -2.78
C GLY A 185 15.76 -4.92 -1.43
N TRP A 186 17.05 -5.23 -1.42
CA TRP A 186 17.77 -5.50 -0.17
C TRP A 186 17.89 -4.22 0.66
N PRO A 187 17.44 -4.20 1.92
CA PRO A 187 17.47 -2.98 2.73
C PRO A 187 18.89 -2.44 2.90
N GLU A 188 19.11 -1.16 2.57
CA GLU A 188 20.34 -0.45 2.92
C GLU A 188 20.30 0.01 4.39
N LEU A 189 19.10 0.39 4.85
CA LEU A 189 18.83 0.83 6.20
C LEU A 189 17.79 -0.08 6.85
N GLU A 190 17.88 -0.24 8.17
CA GLU A 190 16.92 -1.07 8.90
C GLU A 190 15.50 -0.48 8.86
N GLY A 191 15.32 0.83 8.76
CA GLY A 191 14.01 1.48 8.87
C GLY A 191 13.40 1.39 10.27
N TYR A 192 12.13 1.76 10.42
CA TYR A 192 11.45 1.76 11.72
C TYR A 192 10.00 1.31 11.62
N VAL A 193 9.55 0.60 12.65
CA VAL A 193 8.14 0.22 12.83
C VAL A 193 7.35 1.48 13.15
N ASN A 194 6.30 1.74 12.37
CA ASN A 194 5.35 2.81 12.68
C ASN A 194 4.27 2.31 13.64
N GLN A 195 3.94 3.17 14.61
CA GLN A 195 2.88 2.97 15.58
C GLN A 195 1.55 2.83 14.85
N ARG A 196 0.63 2.04 15.41
CA ARG A 196 -0.75 1.92 14.93
C ARG A 196 -1.72 2.38 16.01
N LEU A 197 -2.89 2.83 15.57
CA LEU A 197 -4.02 3.07 16.44
C LEU A 197 -4.27 1.85 17.34
N PRO A 198 -4.72 2.05 18.59
CA PRO A 198 -5.12 0.93 19.44
C PRO A 198 -6.25 0.14 18.79
N GLN A 199 -6.37 -1.15 19.11
CA GLN A 199 -7.38 -2.02 18.50
C GLN A 199 -8.81 -1.52 18.77
N SER A 200 -9.07 -0.88 19.92
CA SER A 200 -10.37 -0.30 20.27
C SER A 200 -10.89 0.74 19.28
N VAL A 201 -10.00 1.40 18.51
CA VAL A 201 -10.40 2.38 17.48
C VAL A 201 -10.76 1.73 16.14
N VAL A 202 -10.23 0.54 15.85
CA VAL A 202 -10.32 -0.11 14.53
C VAL A 202 -11.17 -1.38 14.55
N VAL A 203 -11.35 -1.99 15.72
CA VAL A 203 -12.09 -3.23 15.94
C VAL A 203 -13.33 -2.91 16.77
N HIS A 204 -14.50 -3.22 16.21
CA HIS A 204 -15.78 -3.04 16.89
C HIS A 204 -16.50 -4.39 17.00
N THR A 205 -17.16 -4.62 18.13
CA THR A 205 -17.94 -5.85 18.37
C THR A 205 -19.40 -5.60 18.02
N ASP A 206 -19.95 -6.40 17.11
CA ASP A 206 -21.34 -6.38 16.62
C ASP A 206 -21.78 -5.11 15.86
N ARG A 207 -21.45 -3.91 16.36
CA ARG A 207 -21.83 -2.61 15.78
C ARG A 207 -20.64 -1.65 15.77
N TYR A 208 -20.63 -0.74 14.81
CA TYR A 208 -19.69 0.38 14.79
C TYR A 208 -19.93 1.28 16.02
N ASP A 209 -18.85 1.64 16.70
CA ASP A 209 -18.87 2.47 17.90
C ASP A 209 -17.62 3.36 17.91
N ASP A 210 -17.82 4.66 17.85
CA ASP A 210 -16.80 5.71 17.90
C ASP A 210 -17.00 6.66 19.09
N SER A 211 -17.78 6.24 20.09
CA SER A 211 -18.14 7.09 21.24
C SER A 211 -16.94 7.55 22.08
N ASP A 212 -15.81 6.83 22.04
CA ASP A 212 -14.55 7.17 22.73
C ASP A 212 -13.43 7.61 21.77
N LEU A 213 -13.78 7.97 20.51
CA LEU A 213 -12.78 8.24 19.48
C LEU A 213 -11.81 9.36 19.88
N GLU A 214 -12.32 10.51 20.32
CA GLU A 214 -11.49 11.69 20.63
C GLU A 214 -10.43 11.38 21.70
N ALA A 215 -10.83 10.79 22.83
CA ALA A 215 -9.91 10.45 23.92
C ALA A 215 -8.88 9.38 23.52
N SER A 216 -9.32 8.38 22.74
CA SER A 216 -8.43 7.35 22.19
C SER A 216 -7.41 7.93 21.20
N ILE A 217 -7.81 8.90 20.37
CA ILE A 217 -6.91 9.60 19.44
C ILE A 217 -5.91 10.50 20.19
N ASP A 218 -6.34 11.24 21.20
CA ASP A 218 -5.44 12.06 22.03
C ASP A 218 -4.34 11.21 22.68
N THR A 219 -4.73 10.05 23.24
CA THR A 219 -3.79 9.10 23.84
C THR A 219 -2.79 8.57 22.82
N TYR A 220 -3.27 8.23 21.62
CA TYR A 220 -2.41 7.78 20.52
C TYR A 220 -1.45 8.87 20.05
N ASP A 221 -1.92 10.11 19.96
CA ASP A 221 -1.11 11.26 19.58
C ASP A 221 0.04 11.50 20.55
N GLN A 222 -0.23 11.49 21.86
CA GLN A 222 0.81 11.61 22.89
C GLN A 222 1.83 10.48 22.80
N THR A 223 1.35 9.23 22.72
CA THR A 223 2.23 8.05 22.61
C THR A 223 3.14 8.13 21.39
N ARG A 224 2.56 8.41 20.21
CA ARG A 224 3.32 8.47 18.97
C ARG A 224 4.27 9.67 18.94
N HIS A 225 3.85 10.83 19.43
CA HIS A 225 4.70 12.03 19.49
C HIS A 225 5.90 11.80 20.42
N GLY A 226 5.72 11.09 21.55
CA GLY A 226 6.81 10.73 22.45
C GLY A 226 7.87 9.82 21.83
N ILE A 227 7.50 8.98 20.85
CA ILE A 227 8.43 8.07 20.14
C ILE A 227 9.02 8.74 18.90
N PHE A 228 8.18 9.39 18.09
CA PHE A 228 8.53 9.99 16.81
C PHE A 228 7.98 11.42 16.71
N PRO A 229 8.60 12.39 17.41
CA PRO A 229 8.19 13.78 17.32
C PRO A 229 8.41 14.29 15.89
N VAL A 230 7.45 15.05 15.37
CA VAL A 230 7.53 15.65 14.03
C VAL A 230 8.04 17.08 14.17
N PRO A 231 9.24 17.40 13.65
CA PRO A 231 9.76 18.77 13.69
C PRO A 231 8.91 19.72 12.83
N ASP A 232 8.92 21.01 13.17
CA ASP A 232 8.24 22.09 12.44
C ASP A 232 8.44 22.03 10.93
N ALA A 233 9.70 21.85 10.49
CA ALA A 233 10.08 21.76 9.08
C ALA A 233 9.47 20.54 8.33
N ARG A 234 8.90 19.58 9.07
CA ARG A 234 8.23 18.39 8.52
C ARG A 234 6.73 18.38 8.79
N GLN A 235 6.18 19.42 9.40
CA GLN A 235 4.72 19.56 9.53
C GLN A 235 4.09 19.72 8.13
N SER A 236 2.96 19.06 7.92
CA SER A 236 2.18 19.14 6.69
C SER A 236 1.49 20.50 6.56
N LYS A 237 1.53 21.08 5.35
CA LYS A 237 0.82 22.31 4.95
C LYS A 237 0.98 23.49 5.95
N PRO A 238 2.21 23.85 6.34
CA PRO A 238 2.43 24.96 7.27
C PRO A 238 1.94 26.30 6.69
N ASP A 239 1.92 26.46 5.37
CA ASP A 239 1.41 27.65 4.69
C ASP A 239 -0.10 27.88 4.90
N LEU A 240 -0.88 26.82 5.20
CA LEU A 240 -2.32 26.90 5.42
C LEU A 240 -2.70 26.99 6.90
N TYR A 241 -1.97 26.29 7.76
CA TYR A 241 -2.35 26.08 9.17
C TYR A 241 -1.31 26.60 10.17
N GLY A 242 -0.22 27.20 9.70
CA GLY A 242 0.91 27.60 10.53
C GLY A 242 1.67 26.40 11.12
N ILE A 243 2.58 26.70 12.03
CA ILE A 243 3.28 25.69 12.84
C ILE A 243 2.44 25.44 14.09
N ALA A 244 2.02 24.20 14.32
CA ALA A 244 1.32 23.83 15.54
C ALA A 244 2.28 23.73 16.72
N GLU A 245 1.84 24.16 17.90
CA GLU A 245 2.57 23.98 19.17
C GLU A 245 2.72 22.50 19.54
N PHE A 246 1.65 21.72 19.36
CA PHE A 246 1.68 20.26 19.45
C PHE A 246 1.28 19.66 18.11
N TYR A 247 2.11 18.76 17.58
CA TYR A 247 1.90 18.13 16.28
C TYR A 247 1.85 16.60 16.41
N GLY A 248 0.64 16.10 16.68
CA GLY A 248 0.30 14.69 16.75
C GLY A 248 0.01 14.07 15.38
N TRP A 249 -0.39 12.80 15.37
CA TRP A 249 -0.86 12.12 14.16
C TRP A 249 -2.21 12.66 13.70
N SER A 250 -3.12 12.97 14.62
CA SER A 250 -4.45 13.50 14.28
C SER A 250 -4.34 14.82 13.50
N GLU A 251 -3.53 15.75 13.98
CA GLU A 251 -3.24 17.02 13.32
C GLU A 251 -2.51 16.80 11.97
N HIS A 252 -1.62 15.82 11.90
CA HIS A 252 -0.96 15.49 10.64
C HIS A 252 -1.95 15.02 9.57
N ILE A 253 -2.83 14.08 9.92
CA ILE A 253 -3.81 13.50 9.01
C ILE A 253 -4.91 14.49 8.66
N SER A 254 -5.41 15.27 9.62
CA SER A 254 -6.42 16.31 9.37
C SER A 254 -5.93 17.30 8.31
N ARG A 255 -4.68 17.76 8.44
CA ARG A 255 -4.07 18.65 7.43
C ARG A 255 -3.88 17.96 6.09
N GLN A 256 -3.45 16.70 6.05
CA GLN A 256 -3.33 15.95 4.80
C GLN A 256 -4.67 15.84 4.06
N LEU A 257 -5.73 15.46 4.78
CA LEU A 257 -7.07 15.23 4.23
C LEU A 257 -7.87 16.52 3.99
N SER A 258 -7.39 17.67 4.46
CA SER A 258 -8.05 18.96 4.28
C SER A 258 -8.01 19.53 2.86
N VAL A 259 -7.25 18.91 1.95
CA VAL A 259 -7.21 19.31 0.54
C VAL A 259 -7.55 18.11 -0.35
N PRO A 260 -8.26 18.33 -1.46
CA PRO A 260 -8.57 17.25 -2.39
C PRO A 260 -7.29 16.72 -3.05
N GLU A 261 -7.19 15.40 -3.16
CA GLU A 261 -6.19 14.72 -3.99
C GLU A 261 -6.90 13.94 -5.11
N ARG A 262 -6.24 13.82 -6.26
CA ARG A 262 -6.68 12.98 -7.39
C ARG A 262 -8.10 13.31 -7.92
N PRO A 263 -8.43 14.58 -8.20
CA PRO A 263 -9.78 14.96 -8.67
C PRO A 263 -10.19 14.22 -9.96
N GLU A 264 -9.23 13.90 -10.82
CA GLU A 264 -9.47 13.23 -12.10
C GLU A 264 -9.63 11.70 -12.01
N PHE A 265 -9.45 11.08 -10.83
CA PHE A 265 -9.45 9.62 -10.70
C PHE A 265 -10.75 8.97 -11.17
N ARG A 266 -11.90 9.59 -10.84
CA ARG A 266 -13.21 9.11 -11.28
C ARG A 266 -13.38 9.22 -12.80
N ALA A 267 -12.96 10.34 -13.39
CA ALA A 267 -13.04 10.56 -14.83
C ALA A 267 -12.16 9.57 -15.58
N PHE A 268 -10.94 9.33 -15.09
CA PHE A 268 -10.03 8.31 -15.60
C PHE A 268 -10.66 6.92 -15.60
N LEU A 269 -11.21 6.46 -14.47
CA LEU A 269 -11.80 5.12 -14.38
C LEU A 269 -12.93 4.93 -15.41
N LYS A 270 -13.82 5.93 -15.54
CA LYS A 270 -14.91 5.89 -16.52
C LYS A 270 -14.39 5.84 -17.96
N SER A 271 -13.37 6.65 -18.28
CA SER A 271 -12.80 6.65 -19.64
C SER A 271 -12.07 5.35 -19.98
N HIS A 272 -11.64 4.58 -18.97
CA HIS A 272 -10.95 3.29 -19.12
C HIS A 272 -11.87 2.09 -18.84
N GLY A 273 -13.18 2.25 -19.05
CA GLY A 273 -14.13 1.14 -19.10
C GLY A 273 -14.62 0.61 -17.74
N PHE A 274 -14.34 1.30 -16.62
CA PHE A 274 -14.99 0.98 -15.34
C PHE A 274 -16.31 1.71 -15.24
N ASP A 275 -17.42 0.98 -15.16
CA ASP A 275 -18.70 1.58 -14.82
C ASP A 275 -18.75 1.82 -13.30
N LEU A 276 -19.09 3.05 -12.93
CA LEU A 276 -19.16 3.52 -11.55
C LEU A 276 -20.58 3.99 -11.18
N ALA A 277 -21.56 3.60 -11.99
CA ALA A 277 -22.97 3.69 -11.66
C ALA A 277 -23.38 2.62 -10.63
#